data_AF-A0A8H7X4H3-F1
#
_entry.id   AF-A0A8H7X4H3-F1
#
_cell.length_a   1.000
_cell.length_b   1.000
_cell.length_c   1.000
_cell.angle_alpha   90.00
_cell.angle_beta   90.00
_cell.angle_gamma   90.00
#
_symmetry.space_group_name_H-M   'P 1'
#
loop_
_entity.id
_entity.type
_entity.pdbx_description
1 polymer ?
#
loop_
_entity_poly.entity_id
_entity_poly.type
_entity_poly.pdbx_seq_one_letter_code
_entity_poly.pdbx_strand_id
1 'polypeptide(L)'
;MLHGVLYAGAVYLALLQGRRETRDTIYHQSEAISIVQKRIVMSDSNFDDSTLGTISCLALGEASTKSYEHEGIYRFLIPYSEQSCYGKSLSSPWPSPILTQHRADVTGAIDYGATPYLDFKRSTTQSIWSILPIETLQTIRDDMMDLLTAREIHPSLISTLNNLAYFSHAIQENKTNRVYFNPIVFSEDLYWIEHDLLCFPRTLPINEPETNLDKALRFGALMYTKTTLQEFPNSTTGPTILLARLQESLSSISISKSVTPLLGWLSLIGGLLSRGEEREWFVNHLRVLRDANRVTSFDELAGHMNRLLCLRNVFGNACEAVWLDVMNNAGSRCDQER
;
A
#
# COMPACT_ATOMS: atom_id res chain seq x y z
N MET A 1 18.93 16.37 14.69
CA MET A 1 17.91 16.81 13.71
C MET A 1 18.49 17.24 12.38
N LEU A 2 19.40 18.23 12.33
CA LEU A 2 19.96 18.73 11.07
C LEU A 2 20.54 17.60 10.18
N HIS A 3 21.38 16.72 10.73
CA HIS A 3 21.90 15.57 9.98
C HIS A 3 20.81 14.60 9.49
N GLY A 4 19.74 14.39 10.25
CA GLY A 4 18.59 13.58 9.79
C GLY A 4 17.89 14.23 8.59
N VAL A 5 17.63 15.53 8.65
CA VAL A 5 17.01 16.27 7.55
C VAL A 5 17.91 16.28 6.31
N LEU A 6 19.22 16.52 6.49
CA LEU A 6 20.19 16.49 5.40
C LEU A 6 20.34 15.09 4.80
N TYR A 7 20.29 14.03 5.62
CA TYR A 7 20.26 12.65 5.14
C TYR A 7 19.02 12.39 4.28
N ALA A 8 17.81 12.68 4.78
CA ALA A 8 16.58 12.49 4.03
C ALA A 8 16.57 13.30 2.71
N GLY A 9 17.06 14.54 2.75
CA GLY A 9 17.22 15.38 1.56
C GLY A 9 18.25 14.84 0.56
N ALA A 10 19.38 14.33 1.06
CA ALA A 10 20.42 13.71 0.23
C ALA A 10 19.91 12.41 -0.42
N VAL A 11 19.15 11.59 0.31
CA VAL A 11 18.51 10.38 -0.22
C VAL A 11 17.52 10.74 -1.33
N TYR A 12 16.70 11.76 -1.08
CA TYR A 12 15.75 12.26 -2.08
C TYR A 12 16.46 12.71 -3.36
N LEU A 13 17.53 13.50 -3.24
CA LEU A 13 18.34 13.94 -4.38
C LEU A 13 19.04 12.78 -5.10
N ALA A 14 19.55 11.80 -4.36
CA ALA A 14 20.16 10.61 -4.93
C ALA A 14 19.15 9.85 -5.79
N LEU A 15 17.94 9.64 -5.27
CA LEU A 15 16.87 8.95 -5.99
C LEU A 15 16.44 9.69 -7.26
N LEU A 16 16.33 11.03 -7.21
CA LEU A 16 16.05 11.83 -8.42
C LEU A 16 17.13 11.67 -9.49
N GLN A 17 18.38 11.40 -9.08
CA GLN A 17 19.50 11.14 -9.98
C GLN A 17 19.63 9.66 -10.38
N GLY A 18 18.69 8.80 -9.98
CA GLY A 18 18.76 7.36 -10.23
C GLY A 18 19.84 6.64 -9.42
N ARG A 19 20.34 7.26 -8.35
CA ARG A 19 21.34 6.70 -7.45
C ARG A 19 20.66 6.25 -6.16
N ARG A 20 21.15 5.15 -5.57
CA ARG A 20 20.67 4.69 -4.25
C ARG A 20 21.39 5.39 -3.11
N GLU A 21 22.63 5.79 -3.33
CA GLU A 21 23.49 6.30 -2.28
C GLU A 21 24.49 7.31 -2.86
N THR A 22 24.87 8.28 -2.05
CA THR A 22 25.94 9.24 -2.32
C THR A 22 26.86 9.35 -1.10
N ARG A 23 27.99 10.02 -1.25
CA ARG A 23 28.87 10.32 -0.09
C ARG A 23 28.12 11.10 0.99
N ASP A 24 27.21 11.98 0.58
CA ASP A 24 26.44 12.83 1.50
C ASP A 24 25.38 12.02 2.26
N THR A 25 24.74 11.03 1.62
CA THR A 25 23.80 10.14 2.32
C THR A 25 24.53 9.33 3.38
N ILE A 26 25.66 8.70 3.05
CA ILE A 26 26.46 7.89 4.00
C ILE A 26 26.93 8.74 5.18
N TYR A 27 27.48 9.93 4.89
CA TYR A 27 28.01 10.83 5.90
C TYR A 27 26.91 11.28 6.88
N HIS A 28 25.81 11.80 6.35
CA HIS A 28 24.73 12.32 7.19
C HIS A 28 23.96 11.22 7.93
N GLN A 29 23.83 10.02 7.35
CA GLN A 29 23.27 8.86 8.04
C GLN A 29 24.13 8.48 9.25
N SER A 30 25.44 8.33 9.04
CA SER A 30 26.39 7.93 10.09
C SER A 30 26.41 8.93 11.25
N GLU A 31 26.45 10.23 10.94
CA GLU A 31 26.40 11.29 11.96
C GLU A 31 25.06 11.31 12.69
N ALA A 32 23.94 11.20 11.98
CA ALA A 32 22.62 11.16 12.58
C ALA A 32 22.46 9.95 13.53
N ILE A 33 22.88 8.75 13.12
CA ILE A 33 22.86 7.54 13.95
C ILE A 33 23.75 7.71 15.19
N SER A 34 24.98 8.18 15.02
CA SER A 34 25.92 8.42 16.13
C SER A 34 25.35 9.38 17.18
N ILE A 35 24.72 10.48 16.73
CA ILE A 35 24.09 11.46 17.62
C ILE A 35 22.87 10.85 18.32
N VAL A 36 22.01 10.13 17.59
CA VAL A 36 20.83 9.48 18.14
C VAL A 36 21.21 8.45 19.21
N GLN A 37 22.19 7.59 18.92
CA GLN A 37 22.69 6.59 19.88
C GLN A 37 23.23 7.24 21.16
N LYS A 38 24.02 8.31 21.05
CA LYS A 38 24.50 9.06 22.22
C LYS A 38 23.36 9.61 23.05
N ARG A 39 22.36 10.20 22.40
CA ARG A 39 21.17 10.74 23.10
C ARG A 39 20.36 9.64 23.77
N ILE A 40 20.20 8.47 23.12
CA ILE A 40 19.53 7.32 23.71
C ILE A 40 20.22 6.85 24.99
N VAL A 41 21.55 6.74 24.98
CA VAL A 41 22.30 6.30 26.18
C VAL A 41 22.21 7.31 27.32
N MET A 42 22.07 8.60 27.00
CA MET A 42 22.00 9.68 28.00
C MET A 42 20.58 10.00 28.49
N SER A 43 19.55 9.50 27.81
CA SER A 43 18.15 9.76 28.12
C SER A 43 17.61 8.68 29.05
N ASP A 44 17.21 9.04 30.27
CA ASP A 44 16.61 8.10 31.26
C ASP A 44 15.21 7.60 30.87
N SER A 45 14.62 8.07 29.77
CA SER A 45 13.41 7.51 29.12
C SER A 45 12.81 8.48 28.09
N ASN A 46 13.03 9.79 28.23
CA ASN A 46 12.37 10.79 27.38
C ASN A 46 13.29 11.28 26.25
N PHE A 47 12.81 11.16 25.02
CA PHE A 47 13.44 11.74 23.83
C PHE A 47 12.89 13.14 23.55
N ASP A 48 13.76 14.07 23.16
CA ASP A 48 13.30 15.37 22.67
C ASP A 48 12.78 15.27 21.23
N ASP A 49 11.87 16.17 20.84
CA ASP A 49 11.29 16.25 19.49
C ASP A 49 12.38 16.25 18.39
N SER A 50 13.56 16.80 18.70
CA SER A 50 14.67 16.89 17.75
C SER A 50 15.36 15.53 17.50
N THR A 51 15.43 14.65 18.49
CA THR A 51 15.90 13.26 18.32
C THR A 51 14.87 12.46 17.55
N LEU A 52 13.60 12.62 17.89
CA LEU A 52 12.49 11.92 17.22
C LEU A 52 12.39 12.29 15.75
N GLY A 53 12.42 13.59 15.42
CA GLY A 53 12.47 14.05 14.03
C GLY A 53 13.68 13.50 13.27
N THR A 54 14.81 13.27 13.96
CA THR A 54 15.98 12.62 13.34
C THR A 54 15.72 11.16 13.03
N ILE A 55 15.13 10.41 13.96
CA ILE A 55 14.76 9.00 13.78
C ILE A 55 13.76 8.86 12.63
N SER A 56 12.74 9.71 12.56
CA SER A 56 11.77 9.72 11.46
C SER A 56 12.44 9.98 10.11
N CYS A 57 13.37 10.94 10.03
CA CYS A 57 14.14 11.16 8.80
C CYS A 57 15.04 9.97 8.43
N LEU A 58 15.64 9.30 9.41
CA LEU A 58 16.43 8.09 9.20
C LEU A 58 15.56 6.96 8.63
N ALA A 59 14.40 6.70 9.25
CA ALA A 59 13.46 5.68 8.80
C ALA A 59 12.95 5.95 7.37
N LEU A 60 12.61 7.21 7.04
CA LEU A 60 12.21 7.60 5.69
C LEU A 60 13.32 7.37 4.65
N GLY A 61 14.56 7.68 5.00
CA GLY A 61 15.70 7.47 4.11
C GLY A 61 16.01 5.99 3.90
N GLU A 62 15.87 5.13 4.92
CA GLU A 62 16.09 3.69 4.78
C GLU A 62 15.02 2.99 3.95
N ALA A 63 13.74 3.34 4.16
CA ALA A 63 12.63 2.87 3.32
C ALA A 63 12.92 3.11 1.83
N SER A 64 13.61 4.21 1.53
CA SER A 64 13.96 4.65 0.18
C SER A 64 15.18 3.93 -0.45
N THR A 65 16.15 3.45 0.33
CA THR A 65 17.49 3.01 -0.17
C THR A 65 17.68 1.50 -0.34
N LYS A 66 16.69 0.68 0.08
CA LYS A 66 16.72 -0.81 0.01
C LYS A 66 17.80 -1.49 0.85
N SER A 67 18.36 -0.83 1.87
CA SER A 67 19.37 -1.44 2.73
C SER A 67 18.70 -2.27 3.84
N TYR A 68 18.78 -3.59 3.71
CA TYR A 68 18.15 -4.58 4.62
C TYR A 68 18.84 -4.73 5.97
N GLU A 69 19.94 -4.00 6.22
CA GLU A 69 20.82 -4.26 7.37
C GLU A 69 20.38 -3.58 8.68
N HIS A 70 19.34 -2.72 8.65
CA HIS A 70 19.01 -1.82 9.75
C HIS A 70 17.57 -1.97 10.30
N GLU A 71 17.10 -3.21 10.48
CA GLU A 71 15.89 -3.54 11.26
C GLU A 71 15.89 -2.86 12.66
N GLY A 72 17.08 -2.53 13.16
CA GLY A 72 17.29 -1.76 14.39
C GLY A 72 16.66 -0.37 14.41
N ILE A 73 16.54 0.35 13.28
CA ILE A 73 15.98 1.73 13.30
C ILE A 73 14.47 1.72 13.55
N TYR A 74 13.74 0.78 12.95
CA TYR A 74 12.32 0.57 13.23
C TYR A 74 12.07 0.19 14.69
N ARG A 75 12.99 -0.56 15.31
CA ARG A 75 12.92 -0.90 16.74
C ARG A 75 13.00 0.32 17.66
N PHE A 76 13.59 1.44 17.22
CA PHE A 76 13.65 2.69 18.00
C PHE A 76 12.38 3.55 17.92
N LEU A 77 11.46 3.28 16.98
CA LEU A 77 10.15 3.93 16.92
C LEU A 77 9.15 3.35 17.94
N ILE A 78 9.39 2.10 18.39
CA ILE A 78 8.50 1.35 19.30
C ILE A 78 8.42 1.97 20.71
N PRO A 79 9.51 2.37 21.39
CA PRO A 79 9.45 2.90 22.77
C PRO A 79 8.74 4.26 22.88
N TYR A 80 8.54 4.97 21.77
CA TYR A 80 7.92 6.30 21.76
C TYR A 80 6.38 6.27 21.75
N SER A 81 5.76 5.19 21.25
CA SER A 81 4.30 5.06 21.14
C SER A 81 3.57 5.10 22.49
N GLU A 82 4.23 4.58 23.53
CA GLU A 82 3.69 4.53 24.89
C GLU A 82 3.82 5.87 25.64
N GLN A 83 4.74 6.75 25.24
CA GLN A 83 5.09 7.94 26.04
C GLN A 83 4.55 9.27 25.49
N SER A 84 4.30 9.40 24.18
CA SER A 84 3.94 10.71 23.58
C SER A 84 2.46 11.05 23.52
N CYS A 85 1.57 10.18 24.02
CA CYS A 85 0.12 10.40 23.97
C CYS A 85 -0.39 11.42 25.01
N TYR A 86 0.43 11.83 25.98
CA TYR A 86 0.03 12.73 27.05
C TYR A 86 0.67 14.11 26.92
N GLY A 87 0.08 14.93 26.05
CA GLY A 87 0.13 16.37 26.20
C GLY A 87 1.15 17.09 25.33
N LYS A 88 0.67 17.64 24.21
CA LYS A 88 0.84 19.05 23.85
C LYS A 88 0.00 19.37 22.62
N SER A 89 -0.98 20.26 22.81
CA SER A 89 -1.65 20.98 21.74
C SER A 89 -0.61 21.89 21.08
N LEU A 90 -0.09 21.49 19.92
CA LEU A 90 0.73 22.33 19.08
C LEU A 90 -0.15 22.85 17.94
N SER A 91 -0.51 24.13 18.04
CA SER A 91 -1.09 24.96 16.99
C SER A 91 -0.08 25.16 15.86
N SER A 92 0.22 24.09 15.14
CA SER A 92 1.18 24.04 14.03
C SER A 92 0.42 23.73 12.72
N PRO A 93 0.76 24.40 11.60
CA PRO A 93 0.20 24.08 10.28
C PRO A 93 0.71 22.75 9.69
N TRP A 94 1.65 22.08 10.36
CA TRP A 94 2.18 20.78 9.96
C TRP A 94 1.26 19.63 10.40
N PRO A 95 1.23 18.51 9.65
CA PRO A 95 0.49 17.32 10.09
C PRO A 95 0.92 16.96 11.52
N SER A 96 -0.04 16.54 12.35
CA SER A 96 0.25 16.12 13.72
C SER A 96 1.45 15.15 13.72
N PRO A 97 2.42 15.30 14.64
CA PRO A 97 3.56 14.39 14.77
C PRO A 97 3.13 12.91 14.76
N ILE A 98 1.95 12.63 15.31
CA ILE A 98 1.30 11.31 15.34
C ILE A 98 1.02 10.78 13.92
N LEU A 99 0.45 11.60 13.03
CA LEU A 99 0.15 11.18 11.65
C LEU A 99 1.45 10.93 10.86
N THR A 100 2.49 11.72 11.11
CA THR A 100 3.80 11.53 10.49
C THR A 100 4.47 10.23 10.97
N GLN A 101 4.29 9.89 12.24
CA GLN A 101 4.80 8.64 12.80
C GLN A 101 4.06 7.42 12.26
N HIS A 102 2.73 7.45 12.24
CA HIS A 102 1.94 6.36 11.65
C HIS A 102 2.24 6.20 10.16
N ARG A 103 2.41 7.30 9.42
CA ARG A 103 2.85 7.26 8.03
C ARG A 103 4.16 6.49 7.88
N ALA A 104 5.16 6.80 8.71
CA ALA A 104 6.47 6.15 8.63
C ALA A 104 6.39 4.65 8.97
N ASP A 105 5.64 4.28 10.01
CA ASP A 105 5.45 2.90 10.44
C ASP A 105 4.67 2.08 9.41
N VAL A 106 3.53 2.59 8.92
CA VAL A 106 2.71 1.93 7.89
C VAL A 106 3.47 1.83 6.56
N THR A 107 4.15 2.89 6.12
CA THR A 107 4.92 2.86 4.87
C THR A 107 6.09 1.88 4.97
N GLY A 108 6.82 1.87 6.09
CA GLY A 108 7.87 0.90 6.33
C GLY A 108 7.33 -0.53 6.36
N ALA A 109 6.24 -0.77 7.08
CA ALA A 109 5.60 -2.09 7.13
C ALA A 109 5.19 -2.58 5.74
N ILE A 110 4.67 -1.70 4.87
CA ILE A 110 4.39 -2.03 3.48
C ILE A 110 5.67 -2.40 2.72
N ASP A 111 6.72 -1.60 2.89
CA ASP A 111 7.98 -1.79 2.17
C ASP A 111 8.65 -3.14 2.49
N TYR A 112 8.39 -3.69 3.68
CA TYR A 112 8.88 -4.98 4.12
C TYR A 112 7.83 -6.09 4.10
N GLY A 113 6.59 -5.80 3.70
CA GLY A 113 5.47 -6.75 3.79
C GLY A 113 5.22 -7.26 5.23
N ALA A 114 5.52 -6.43 6.22
CA ALA A 114 5.43 -6.71 7.64
C ALA A 114 4.17 -6.08 8.25
N THR A 115 3.91 -6.35 9.53
CA THR A 115 2.83 -5.68 10.24
C THR A 115 3.38 -4.43 10.95
N PRO A 116 2.65 -3.29 10.90
CA PRO A 116 2.96 -2.10 11.69
C PRO A 116 3.20 -2.42 13.16
N TYR A 117 4.10 -1.66 13.78
CA TYR A 117 4.37 -1.77 15.21
C TYR A 117 3.40 -0.92 16.04
N LEU A 118 2.87 0.14 15.46
CA LEU A 118 2.00 1.10 16.12
C LEU A 118 0.53 0.76 15.90
N ASP A 119 -0.25 0.81 16.98
CA ASP A 119 -1.70 0.86 16.87
C ASP A 119 -2.10 2.17 16.21
N PHE A 120 -2.89 2.11 15.14
CA PHE A 120 -3.45 3.30 14.54
C PHE A 120 -4.73 3.66 15.28
N LYS A 121 -4.84 4.90 15.78
CA LYS A 121 -6.09 5.43 16.31
C LYS A 121 -6.58 6.55 15.41
N ARG A 122 -7.71 6.30 14.76
CA ARG A 122 -8.33 7.25 13.85
C ARG A 122 -8.85 8.47 14.61
N SER A 123 -8.67 9.66 14.03
CA SER A 123 -9.32 10.87 14.52
C SER A 123 -10.84 10.75 14.44
N THR A 124 -11.56 11.50 15.27
CA THR A 124 -13.03 11.57 15.22
C THR A 124 -13.56 12.36 14.01
N THR A 125 -12.68 12.75 13.10
CA THR A 125 -13.04 13.53 11.91
C THR A 125 -13.77 12.64 10.90
N GLN A 126 -14.74 13.23 10.20
CA GLN A 126 -15.45 12.52 9.14
C GLN A 126 -14.50 12.11 8.01
N SER A 127 -14.70 10.91 7.48
CA SER A 127 -13.95 10.38 6.35
C SER A 127 -14.12 11.23 5.10
N ILE A 128 -13.18 11.15 4.16
CA ILE A 128 -13.31 11.84 2.87
C ILE A 128 -14.50 11.35 2.06
N TRP A 129 -14.94 10.11 2.29
CA TRP A 129 -16.10 9.52 1.62
C TRP A 129 -17.44 9.90 2.26
N SER A 130 -17.44 10.74 3.30
CA SER A 130 -18.69 11.32 3.82
C SER A 130 -19.39 12.24 2.82
N ILE A 131 -18.68 12.66 1.76
CA ILE A 131 -19.25 13.43 0.64
C ILE A 131 -20.18 12.59 -0.24
N LEU A 132 -20.09 11.26 -0.16
CA LEU A 132 -20.88 10.36 -1.00
C LEU A 132 -22.31 10.26 -0.46
N PRO A 133 -23.34 10.17 -1.33
CA PRO A 133 -24.69 9.86 -0.91
C PRO A 133 -24.76 8.54 -0.14
N ILE A 134 -25.65 8.46 0.85
CA ILE A 134 -25.82 7.27 1.70
C ILE A 134 -26.23 6.07 0.85
N GLU A 135 -27.08 6.29 -0.16
CA GLU A 135 -27.55 5.27 -1.09
C GLU A 135 -26.39 4.69 -1.91
N THR A 136 -25.43 5.52 -2.31
CA THR A 136 -24.20 5.09 -2.99
C THR A 136 -23.34 4.25 -2.06
N LEU A 137 -23.15 4.67 -0.81
CA LEU A 137 -22.39 3.90 0.19
C LEU A 137 -23.03 2.53 0.44
N GLN A 138 -24.35 2.47 0.59
CA GLN A 138 -25.10 1.21 0.76
C GLN A 138 -24.96 0.29 -0.44
N THR A 139 -25.11 0.83 -1.66
CA THR A 139 -24.96 0.04 -2.89
C THR A 139 -23.57 -0.57 -3.00
N ILE A 140 -22.52 0.23 -2.77
CA ILE A 140 -21.13 -0.25 -2.81
C ILE A 140 -20.92 -1.35 -1.76
N ARG A 141 -21.44 -1.14 -0.54
CA ARG A 141 -21.33 -2.11 0.55
C ARG A 141 -21.96 -3.45 0.19
N ASP A 142 -23.19 -3.41 -0.30
CA ASP A 142 -23.98 -4.59 -0.59
C ASP A 142 -23.34 -5.37 -1.75
N ASP A 143 -22.95 -4.67 -2.83
CA ASP A 143 -22.24 -5.27 -3.97
C ASP A 143 -20.92 -5.93 -3.56
N MET A 144 -20.13 -5.27 -2.70
CA MET A 144 -18.87 -5.81 -2.20
C MET A 144 -19.09 -6.99 -1.25
N MET A 145 -20.08 -6.91 -0.36
CA MET A 145 -20.43 -8.01 0.54
C MET A 145 -20.90 -9.24 -0.25
N ASP A 146 -21.77 -9.07 -1.23
CA ASP A 146 -22.27 -10.14 -2.08
C ASP A 146 -21.13 -10.79 -2.89
N LEU A 147 -20.20 -9.96 -3.39
CA LEU A 147 -19.04 -10.45 -4.12
C LEU A 147 -18.08 -11.24 -3.21
N LEU A 148 -17.76 -10.74 -2.03
CA LEU A 148 -16.69 -11.34 -1.23
C LEU A 148 -17.19 -12.47 -0.32
N THR A 149 -18.39 -12.36 0.25
CA THR A 149 -18.96 -13.39 1.13
C THR A 149 -19.18 -14.71 0.39
N ALA A 150 -19.65 -14.65 -0.86
CA ALA A 150 -19.85 -15.84 -1.71
C ALA A 150 -18.55 -16.59 -2.04
N ARG A 151 -17.38 -16.01 -1.71
CA ARG A 151 -16.04 -16.55 -1.97
C ARG A 151 -15.28 -16.80 -0.66
N GLU A 152 -16.00 -16.85 0.46
CA GLU A 152 -15.47 -17.16 1.79
C GLU A 152 -14.36 -16.20 2.26
N ILE A 153 -14.39 -14.95 1.80
CA ILE A 153 -13.47 -13.91 2.28
C ILE A 153 -13.83 -13.54 3.71
N HIS A 154 -12.81 -13.37 4.55
CA HIS A 154 -13.03 -13.08 5.96
C HIS A 154 -13.73 -11.71 6.16
N PRO A 155 -14.77 -11.61 7.03
CA PRO A 155 -15.56 -10.39 7.19
C PRO A 155 -14.78 -9.13 7.56
N SER A 156 -13.69 -9.25 8.33
CA SER A 156 -12.83 -8.09 8.65
C SER A 156 -12.14 -7.54 7.40
N LEU A 157 -11.68 -8.39 6.48
CA LEU A 157 -11.09 -7.95 5.22
C LEU A 157 -12.14 -7.32 4.31
N ILE A 158 -13.37 -7.86 4.28
CA ILE A 158 -14.49 -7.26 3.55
C ILE A 158 -14.75 -5.82 4.04
N SER A 159 -14.73 -5.60 5.35
CA SER A 159 -14.90 -4.26 5.94
C SER A 159 -13.82 -3.29 5.46
N THR A 160 -12.56 -3.71 5.43
CA THR A 160 -11.45 -2.89 4.94
C THR A 160 -11.56 -2.61 3.44
N LEU A 161 -11.95 -3.62 2.64
CA LEU A 161 -12.17 -3.46 1.19
C LEU A 161 -13.36 -2.56 0.87
N ASN A 162 -14.39 -2.54 1.70
CA ASN A 162 -15.48 -1.56 1.62
C ASN A 162 -14.97 -0.13 1.81
N ASN A 163 -14.15 0.12 2.83
CA ASN A 163 -13.55 1.43 3.04
C ASN A 163 -12.66 1.84 1.85
N LEU A 164 -11.92 0.89 1.26
CA LEU A 164 -11.14 1.14 0.05
C LEU A 164 -12.02 1.51 -1.15
N ALA A 165 -13.15 0.84 -1.33
CA ALA A 165 -14.12 1.18 -2.38
C ALA A 165 -14.72 2.56 -2.15
N TYR A 166 -15.16 2.89 -0.93
CA TYR A 166 -15.65 4.23 -0.60
C TYR A 166 -14.60 5.31 -0.87
N PHE A 167 -13.35 5.07 -0.48
CA PHE A 167 -12.22 5.98 -0.73
C PHE A 167 -12.00 6.19 -2.24
N SER A 168 -12.05 5.12 -3.03
CA SER A 168 -11.89 5.16 -4.49
C SER A 168 -13.03 5.94 -5.18
N HIS A 169 -14.26 5.70 -4.75
CA HIS A 169 -15.44 6.42 -5.24
C HIS A 169 -15.42 7.90 -4.83
N ALA A 170 -14.96 8.23 -3.62
CA ALA A 170 -14.80 9.62 -3.19
C ALA A 170 -13.80 10.36 -4.08
N ILE A 171 -12.66 9.73 -4.41
CA ILE A 171 -11.68 10.31 -5.35
C ILE A 171 -12.30 10.51 -6.74
N GLN A 172 -13.13 9.58 -7.21
CA GLN A 172 -13.83 9.76 -8.48
C GLN A 172 -14.81 10.94 -8.44
N GLU A 173 -15.63 11.03 -7.40
CA GLU A 173 -16.57 12.15 -7.23
C GLU A 173 -15.84 13.50 -7.14
N ASN A 174 -14.65 13.52 -6.53
CA ASN A 174 -13.80 14.69 -6.51
C ASN A 174 -13.39 15.14 -7.92
N LYS A 175 -13.01 14.21 -8.80
CA LYS A 175 -12.65 14.54 -10.20
C LYS A 175 -13.82 15.16 -10.96
N THR A 176 -15.05 14.70 -10.70
CA THR A 176 -16.26 15.19 -11.36
C THR A 176 -16.71 16.53 -10.79
N ASN A 177 -16.80 16.64 -9.46
CA ASN A 177 -17.43 17.77 -8.76
C ASN A 177 -16.44 18.82 -8.25
N ARG A 178 -15.12 18.57 -8.38
CA ARG A 178 -14.02 19.45 -7.93
C ARG A 178 -14.11 19.83 -6.45
N VAL A 179 -14.57 18.89 -5.62
CA VAL A 179 -14.56 19.05 -4.16
C VAL A 179 -13.12 19.23 -3.68
N TYR A 180 -12.88 19.99 -2.62
CA TYR A 180 -11.54 20.07 -2.03
C TYR A 180 -11.43 19.07 -0.88
N PHE A 181 -10.47 18.15 -0.96
CA PHE A 181 -10.17 17.27 0.18
C PHE A 181 -9.21 17.95 1.14
N ASN A 182 -9.49 17.82 2.44
CA ASN A 182 -8.49 18.14 3.45
C ASN A 182 -7.35 17.11 3.34
N PRO A 183 -6.11 17.53 3.00
CA PRO A 183 -5.00 16.60 2.81
C PRO A 183 -4.71 15.75 4.06
N ILE A 184 -4.94 16.28 5.26
CA ILE A 184 -4.69 15.57 6.53
C ILE A 184 -5.67 14.41 6.68
N VAL A 185 -6.96 14.66 6.49
CA VAL A 185 -8.02 13.63 6.59
C VAL A 185 -7.84 12.59 5.49
N PHE A 186 -7.49 13.05 4.29
CA PHE A 186 -7.24 12.19 3.15
C PHE A 186 -6.07 11.22 3.39
N SER A 187 -4.93 11.72 3.87
CA SER A 187 -3.78 10.89 4.24
C SER A 187 -4.11 9.97 5.42
N GLU A 188 -4.82 10.45 6.44
CA GLU A 188 -5.25 9.64 7.57
C GLU A 188 -6.13 8.45 7.13
N ASP A 189 -7.13 8.70 6.28
CA ASP A 189 -8.02 7.67 5.75
C ASP A 189 -7.26 6.63 4.91
N LEU A 190 -6.30 7.07 4.09
CA LEU A 190 -5.44 6.16 3.34
C LEU A 190 -4.61 5.27 4.28
N TYR A 191 -3.88 5.88 5.23
CA TYR A 191 -3.02 5.13 6.13
C TYR A 191 -3.82 4.22 7.07
N TRP A 192 -5.06 4.60 7.41
CA TRP A 192 -5.98 3.72 8.13
C TRP A 192 -6.29 2.46 7.32
N ILE A 193 -6.67 2.61 6.05
CA ILE A 193 -6.96 1.45 5.18
C ILE A 193 -5.70 0.58 5.02
N GLU A 194 -4.55 1.20 4.77
CA GLU A 194 -3.26 0.49 4.68
C GLU A 194 -2.92 -0.26 5.98
N HIS A 195 -3.12 0.37 7.14
CA HIS A 195 -2.88 -0.23 8.45
C HIS A 195 -3.80 -1.43 8.71
N ASP A 196 -5.09 -1.28 8.47
CA ASP A 196 -6.09 -2.35 8.61
C ASP A 196 -5.73 -3.55 7.72
N LEU A 197 -5.32 -3.29 6.47
CA LEU A 197 -4.84 -4.33 5.56
C LEU A 197 -3.63 -5.05 6.16
N LEU A 198 -2.60 -4.35 6.63
CA LEU A 198 -1.39 -5.00 7.17
C LEU A 198 -1.63 -5.75 8.49
N CYS A 199 -2.57 -5.27 9.31
CA CYS A 199 -2.92 -5.87 10.59
C CYS A 199 -3.94 -7.00 10.48
N PHE A 200 -4.60 -7.17 9.33
CA PHE A 200 -5.61 -8.20 9.10
C PHE A 200 -5.19 -9.61 9.58
N PRO A 201 -3.97 -10.13 9.31
CA PRO A 201 -3.57 -11.45 9.79
C PRO A 201 -3.60 -11.59 11.32
N ARG A 202 -3.43 -10.50 12.08
CA ARG A 202 -3.55 -10.48 13.56
C ARG A 202 -4.99 -10.52 14.04
N THR A 203 -5.95 -10.18 13.19
CA THR A 203 -7.39 -10.22 13.51
C THR A 203 -7.98 -11.62 13.41
N LEU A 204 -7.24 -12.56 12.81
CA LEU A 204 -7.69 -13.93 12.63
C LEU A 204 -7.53 -14.74 13.94
N PRO A 205 -8.45 -15.69 14.21
CA PRO A 205 -8.27 -16.63 15.30
C PRO A 205 -6.96 -17.43 15.16
N ILE A 206 -6.34 -17.80 16.29
CA ILE A 206 -5.06 -18.55 16.32
C ILE A 206 -5.10 -19.83 15.48
N ASN A 207 -6.28 -20.45 15.34
CA ASN A 207 -6.47 -21.72 14.66
C ASN A 207 -6.91 -21.57 13.19
N GLU A 208 -7.10 -20.35 12.70
CA GLU A 208 -7.60 -20.07 11.36
C GLU A 208 -6.53 -19.28 10.59
N PRO A 209 -5.65 -19.97 9.85
CA PRO A 209 -4.64 -19.29 9.07
C PRO A 209 -5.29 -18.49 7.94
N GLU A 210 -4.67 -17.38 7.59
CA GLU A 210 -5.07 -16.56 6.46
C GLU A 210 -5.11 -17.40 5.17
N THR A 211 -6.25 -17.38 4.47
CA THR A 211 -6.40 -18.10 3.21
C THR A 211 -5.54 -17.48 2.11
N ASN A 212 -5.20 -18.24 1.07
CA ASN A 212 -4.41 -17.70 -0.05
C ASN A 212 -5.18 -16.60 -0.81
N LEU A 213 -6.51 -16.69 -0.86
CA LEU A 213 -7.34 -15.67 -1.49
C LEU A 213 -7.39 -14.38 -0.66
N ASP A 214 -7.51 -14.49 0.67
CA ASP A 214 -7.41 -13.32 1.56
C ASP A 214 -6.04 -12.65 1.44
N LYS A 215 -4.95 -13.45 1.44
CA LYS A 215 -3.58 -12.95 1.21
C LYS A 215 -3.48 -12.19 -0.10
N ALA A 216 -3.97 -12.78 -1.19
CA ALA A 216 -3.89 -12.18 -2.50
C ALA A 216 -4.69 -10.87 -2.56
N LEU A 217 -5.91 -10.84 -1.99
CA LEU A 217 -6.72 -9.63 -1.86
C LEU A 217 -6.04 -8.54 -1.04
N ARG A 218 -5.49 -8.90 0.11
CA ARG A 218 -4.77 -7.97 0.99
C ARG A 218 -3.58 -7.35 0.27
N PHE A 219 -2.72 -8.15 -0.36
CA PHE A 219 -1.56 -7.63 -1.08
C PHE A 219 -1.96 -6.82 -2.32
N GLY A 220 -2.96 -7.29 -3.09
CA GLY A 220 -3.48 -6.53 -4.23
C GLY A 220 -4.08 -5.17 -3.82
N ALA A 221 -4.79 -5.12 -2.69
CA ALA A 221 -5.35 -3.89 -2.13
C ALA A 221 -4.25 -2.93 -1.67
N LEU A 222 -3.21 -3.42 -0.99
CA LEU A 222 -2.03 -2.61 -0.61
C LEU A 222 -1.29 -2.05 -1.83
N MET A 223 -1.16 -2.84 -2.89
CA MET A 223 -0.57 -2.37 -4.14
C MET A 223 -1.44 -1.30 -4.80
N TYR A 224 -2.77 -1.50 -4.80
CA TYR A 224 -3.73 -0.52 -5.29
C TYR A 224 -3.68 0.81 -4.53
N THR A 225 -3.59 0.79 -3.20
CA THR A 225 -3.49 2.04 -2.40
C THR A 225 -2.21 2.78 -2.72
N LYS A 226 -1.06 2.08 -2.80
CA LYS A 226 0.24 2.67 -3.14
C LYS A 226 0.29 3.33 -4.50
N THR A 227 -0.51 2.86 -5.44
CA THR A 227 -0.59 3.50 -6.75
C THR A 227 -1.55 4.66 -6.84
N THR A 228 -2.57 4.70 -5.98
CA THR A 228 -3.56 5.78 -5.98
C THR A 228 -2.89 7.09 -5.57
N LEU A 229 -1.90 7.02 -4.68
CA LEU A 229 -1.09 8.15 -4.23
C LEU A 229 0.38 7.77 -4.28
N GLN A 230 1.05 8.18 -5.36
CA GLN A 230 2.49 8.13 -5.44
C GLN A 230 3.08 9.22 -4.53
N GLU A 231 3.17 8.92 -3.23
CA GLU A 231 3.94 9.75 -2.31
C GLU A 231 5.42 9.56 -2.60
N PHE A 232 6.04 10.55 -3.24
CA PHE A 232 7.50 10.58 -3.40
C PHE A 232 8.19 10.78 -2.04
N PRO A 233 9.34 10.12 -1.80
CA PRO A 233 10.05 9.18 -2.68
C PRO A 233 9.46 7.76 -2.67
N ASN A 234 9.34 7.15 -3.85
CA ASN A 234 8.88 5.76 -3.99
C ASN A 234 9.99 4.79 -3.57
N SER A 235 9.76 4.02 -2.51
CA SER A 235 10.56 2.81 -2.28
C SER A 235 10.40 1.88 -3.47
N THR A 236 11.52 1.43 -4.02
CA THR A 236 11.49 0.37 -5.04
C THR A 236 11.44 -1.02 -4.41
N THR A 237 11.47 -1.14 -3.08
CA THR A 237 11.50 -2.43 -2.36
C THR A 237 10.11 -2.96 -2.10
N GLY A 238 9.23 -2.11 -1.57
CA GLY A 238 7.85 -2.48 -1.25
C GLY A 238 7.10 -3.12 -2.42
N PRO A 239 7.06 -2.48 -3.59
CA PRO A 239 6.40 -3.06 -4.76
C PRO A 239 6.93 -4.45 -5.11
N THR A 240 8.24 -4.70 -5.05
CA THR A 240 8.82 -6.01 -5.36
C THR A 240 8.43 -7.09 -4.36
N ILE A 241 8.47 -6.79 -3.05
CA ILE A 241 8.07 -7.77 -2.02
C ILE A 241 6.56 -8.08 -2.14
N LEU A 242 5.72 -7.05 -2.26
CA LEU A 242 4.28 -7.24 -2.42
C LEU A 242 3.94 -8.01 -3.70
N LEU A 243 4.61 -7.71 -4.83
CA LEU A 243 4.46 -8.43 -6.10
C LEU A 243 4.79 -9.91 -5.96
N ALA A 244 5.94 -10.24 -5.34
CA ALA A 244 6.35 -11.63 -5.13
C ALA A 244 5.34 -12.38 -4.24
N ARG A 245 4.85 -11.75 -3.17
CA ARG A 245 3.83 -12.34 -2.28
C ARG A 245 2.48 -12.50 -2.96
N LEU A 246 2.08 -11.55 -3.78
CA LEU A 246 0.86 -11.63 -4.59
C LEU A 246 0.97 -12.79 -5.59
N GLN A 247 2.09 -12.89 -6.31
CA GLN A 247 2.36 -13.96 -7.27
C GLN A 247 2.34 -15.35 -6.59
N GLU A 248 2.99 -15.50 -5.43
CA GLU A 248 2.99 -16.72 -4.61
C GLU A 248 1.56 -17.12 -4.22
N SER A 249 0.77 -16.15 -3.75
CA SER A 249 -0.61 -16.37 -3.32
C SER A 249 -1.50 -16.78 -4.49
N LEU A 250 -1.42 -16.06 -5.62
CA LEU A 250 -2.18 -16.34 -6.84
C LEU A 250 -1.83 -17.71 -7.45
N SER A 251 -0.55 -18.10 -7.40
CA SER A 251 -0.10 -19.42 -7.90
C SER A 251 -0.72 -20.59 -7.12
N SER A 252 -1.14 -20.33 -5.88
CA SER A 252 -1.67 -21.35 -4.97
C SER A 252 -3.21 -21.44 -4.98
N ILE A 253 -3.90 -20.60 -5.76
CA ILE A 253 -5.36 -20.56 -5.84
C ILE A 253 -5.81 -21.34 -7.08
N SER A 254 -6.78 -22.24 -6.90
CA SER A 254 -7.40 -22.95 -8.01
C SER A 254 -8.29 -22.00 -8.84
N ILE A 255 -8.07 -22.00 -10.15
CA ILE A 255 -8.87 -21.17 -11.06
C ILE A 255 -10.28 -21.75 -11.16
N SER A 256 -11.27 -20.98 -10.75
CA SER A 256 -12.69 -21.31 -10.90
C SER A 256 -13.47 -20.09 -11.40
N LYS A 257 -14.63 -20.33 -12.01
CA LYS A 257 -15.48 -19.26 -12.53
C LYS A 257 -15.90 -18.25 -11.46
N SER A 258 -16.09 -18.70 -10.21
CA SER A 258 -16.50 -17.81 -9.13
C SER A 258 -15.38 -16.84 -8.76
N VAL A 259 -14.14 -17.30 -8.60
CA VAL A 259 -13.01 -16.45 -8.17
C VAL A 259 -12.32 -15.69 -9.31
N THR A 260 -12.55 -16.08 -10.56
CA THR A 260 -11.90 -15.48 -11.74
C THR A 260 -11.95 -13.95 -11.78
N PRO A 261 -13.07 -13.27 -11.47
CA PRO A 261 -13.10 -11.80 -11.45
C PRO A 261 -12.10 -11.18 -10.46
N LEU A 262 -11.93 -11.80 -9.29
CA LEU A 262 -10.96 -11.35 -8.29
C LEU A 262 -9.53 -11.62 -8.77
N LEU A 263 -9.27 -12.82 -9.30
CA LEU A 263 -7.94 -13.16 -9.82
C LEU A 263 -7.54 -12.29 -11.01
N GLY A 264 -8.50 -11.95 -11.86
CA GLY A 264 -8.32 -11.02 -12.98
C GLY A 264 -7.97 -9.63 -12.49
N TRP A 265 -8.72 -9.10 -11.52
CA TRP A 265 -8.44 -7.83 -10.87
C TRP A 265 -7.01 -7.79 -10.27
N LEU A 266 -6.68 -8.79 -9.46
CA LEU A 266 -5.38 -8.93 -8.80
C LEU A 266 -4.23 -9.00 -9.80
N SER A 267 -4.41 -9.79 -10.86
CA SER A 267 -3.39 -9.97 -11.87
C SER A 267 -3.21 -8.73 -12.75
N LEU A 268 -4.25 -7.93 -12.96
CA LEU A 268 -4.15 -6.62 -13.61
C LEU A 268 -3.33 -5.63 -12.77
N ILE A 269 -3.59 -5.57 -11.45
CA ILE A 269 -2.81 -4.72 -10.53
C ILE A 269 -1.34 -5.16 -10.50
N GLY A 270 -1.09 -6.46 -10.37
CA GLY A 270 0.27 -7.02 -10.41
C GLY A 270 0.97 -6.75 -11.75
N GLY A 271 0.30 -7.00 -12.88
CA GLY A 271 0.81 -6.75 -14.22
C GLY A 271 1.12 -5.27 -14.48
N LEU A 272 0.29 -4.36 -13.94
CA LEU A 272 0.49 -2.93 -14.06
C LEU A 272 1.78 -2.47 -13.35
N LEU A 273 2.06 -3.03 -12.18
CA LEU A 273 3.14 -2.57 -11.29
C LEU A 273 4.46 -3.31 -11.49
N SER A 274 4.43 -4.49 -12.12
CA SER A 274 5.59 -5.31 -12.42
C SER A 274 6.34 -4.84 -13.68
N ARG A 275 7.58 -5.30 -13.82
CA ARG A 275 8.44 -5.07 -14.99
C ARG A 275 9.17 -6.36 -15.36
N GLY A 276 9.60 -6.48 -16.62
CA GLY A 276 10.39 -7.64 -17.08
C GLY A 276 9.66 -8.97 -16.90
N GLU A 277 10.36 -9.97 -16.35
CA GLU A 277 9.86 -11.34 -16.16
C GLU A 277 8.63 -11.40 -15.23
N GLU A 278 8.57 -10.57 -14.19
CA GLU A 278 7.41 -10.51 -13.29
C GLU A 278 6.14 -10.09 -14.06
N ARG A 279 6.27 -9.10 -14.95
CA ARG A 279 5.15 -8.66 -15.79
C ARG A 279 4.70 -9.76 -16.74
N GLU A 280 5.65 -10.47 -17.33
CA GLU A 280 5.34 -11.62 -18.19
C GLU A 280 4.55 -12.69 -17.44
N TRP A 281 4.89 -12.97 -16.18
CA TRP A 281 4.14 -13.90 -15.35
C TRP A 281 2.68 -13.46 -15.17
N PHE A 282 2.42 -12.20 -14.79
CA PHE A 282 1.05 -11.69 -14.62
C PHE A 282 0.25 -11.69 -15.93
N VAL A 283 0.88 -11.31 -17.05
CA VAL A 283 0.27 -11.34 -18.38
C VAL A 283 -0.08 -12.79 -18.78
N ASN A 284 0.80 -13.75 -18.50
CA ASN A 284 0.54 -15.16 -18.75
C ASN A 284 -0.58 -15.69 -17.84
N HIS A 285 -0.61 -15.31 -16.57
CA HIS A 285 -1.67 -15.70 -15.64
C HIS A 285 -3.05 -15.15 -16.09
N LEU A 286 -3.11 -13.88 -16.51
CA LEU A 286 -4.31 -13.27 -17.10
C LEU A 286 -4.78 -14.02 -18.36
N ARG A 287 -3.85 -14.49 -19.20
CA ARG A 287 -4.19 -15.29 -20.38
C ARG A 287 -4.85 -16.61 -20.00
N VAL A 288 -4.28 -17.33 -19.03
CA VAL A 288 -4.86 -18.58 -18.53
C VAL A 288 -6.27 -18.34 -17.97
N LEU A 289 -6.47 -17.26 -17.19
CA LEU A 289 -7.79 -16.89 -16.68
C LEU A 289 -8.78 -16.59 -17.81
N ARG A 290 -8.35 -15.84 -18.82
CA ARG A 290 -9.16 -15.51 -20.01
C ARG A 290 -9.60 -16.77 -20.74
N ASP A 291 -8.65 -17.66 -21.06
CA ASP A 291 -8.90 -18.85 -21.86
C ASP A 291 -9.80 -19.84 -21.12
N ALA A 292 -9.58 -20.02 -19.81
CA ALA A 292 -10.40 -20.88 -18.96
C ALA A 292 -11.87 -20.41 -18.84
N ASN A 293 -12.10 -19.09 -18.90
CA ASN A 293 -13.42 -18.50 -18.69
C ASN A 293 -14.08 -17.95 -19.97
N ARG A 294 -13.40 -18.04 -21.12
CA ARG A 294 -13.84 -17.50 -22.42
C ARG A 294 -14.17 -16.01 -22.36
N VAL A 295 -13.40 -15.27 -21.57
CA VAL A 295 -13.55 -13.83 -21.43
C VAL A 295 -13.02 -13.14 -22.68
N THR A 296 -13.77 -12.19 -23.24
CA THR A 296 -13.41 -11.52 -24.48
C THR A 296 -13.02 -10.05 -24.29
N SER A 297 -13.42 -9.45 -23.17
CA SER A 297 -13.18 -8.04 -22.89
C SER A 297 -12.54 -7.79 -21.52
N PHE A 298 -11.90 -6.62 -21.40
CA PHE A 298 -11.33 -6.13 -20.13
C PHE A 298 -12.41 -6.01 -19.04
N ASP A 299 -13.59 -5.51 -19.42
CA ASP A 299 -14.69 -5.29 -18.47
C ASP A 299 -15.31 -6.60 -17.99
N GLU A 300 -15.29 -7.66 -18.81
CA GLU A 300 -15.71 -9.00 -18.39
C GLU A 300 -14.72 -9.65 -17.42
N LEU A 301 -13.41 -9.45 -17.61
CA LEU A 301 -12.39 -10.19 -16.86
C LEU A 301 -12.36 -9.81 -15.38
N ALA A 302 -12.34 -8.52 -15.07
CA ALA A 302 -12.29 -8.03 -13.70
C ALA A 302 -13.62 -7.40 -13.25
N GLY A 303 -14.59 -7.28 -14.17
CA GLY A 303 -16.02 -7.31 -13.86
C GLY A 303 -16.46 -6.30 -12.81
N HIS A 304 -17.10 -6.85 -11.76
CA HIS A 304 -17.61 -6.08 -10.63
C HIS A 304 -16.50 -5.37 -9.84
N MET A 305 -15.31 -5.97 -9.68
CA MET A 305 -14.20 -5.32 -8.95
C MET A 305 -13.71 -4.07 -9.64
N ASN A 306 -13.61 -4.08 -10.97
CA ASN A 306 -13.22 -2.89 -11.74
C ASN A 306 -14.15 -1.70 -11.48
N ARG A 307 -15.46 -1.98 -11.31
CA ARG A 307 -16.48 -0.97 -11.04
C ARG A 307 -16.40 -0.48 -9.60
N LEU A 308 -16.32 -1.40 -8.63
CA LEU A 308 -16.28 -1.07 -7.20
C LEU A 308 -15.02 -0.32 -6.77
N LEU A 309 -13.88 -0.58 -7.43
CA LEU A 309 -12.61 0.08 -7.16
C LEU A 309 -12.23 1.08 -8.25
N CYS A 310 -13.17 1.45 -9.13
CA CYS A 310 -12.99 2.54 -10.10
C CYS A 310 -11.67 2.46 -10.92
N LEU A 311 -11.21 1.27 -11.32
CA LEU A 311 -9.82 1.08 -11.79
C LEU A 311 -9.44 1.95 -12.97
N ARG A 312 -10.31 2.05 -13.98
CA ARG A 312 -10.08 2.92 -15.14
C ARG A 312 -9.93 4.39 -14.73
N ASN A 313 -10.62 4.81 -13.68
CA ASN A 313 -10.56 6.19 -13.21
C ASN A 313 -9.28 6.46 -12.40
N VAL A 314 -8.76 5.45 -11.69
CA VAL A 314 -7.52 5.57 -10.91
C VAL A 314 -6.29 5.45 -11.81
N PHE A 315 -6.27 4.47 -12.70
CA PHE A 315 -5.09 4.11 -13.49
C PHE A 315 -5.13 4.57 -14.96
N GLY A 316 -6.26 5.10 -15.41
CA GLY A 316 -6.46 5.46 -16.82
C GLY A 316 -6.22 4.27 -17.74
N ASN A 317 -5.51 4.54 -18.84
CA ASN A 317 -5.23 3.54 -19.89
C ASN A 317 -4.11 2.54 -19.49
N ALA A 318 -3.51 2.68 -18.32
CA ALA A 318 -2.38 1.82 -17.95
C ALA A 318 -2.80 0.36 -17.72
N CYS A 319 -3.99 0.12 -17.16
CA CYS A 319 -4.56 -1.23 -17.06
C CYS A 319 -4.92 -1.81 -18.43
N GLU A 320 -5.38 -0.96 -19.37
CA GLU A 320 -5.67 -1.39 -20.74
C GLU A 320 -4.40 -1.82 -21.48
N ALA A 321 -3.26 -1.17 -21.22
CA ALA A 321 -1.98 -1.59 -21.79
C ALA A 321 -1.60 -3.03 -21.36
N VAL A 322 -1.81 -3.38 -20.09
CA VAL A 322 -1.60 -4.77 -19.61
C VAL A 322 -2.54 -5.74 -20.33
N TRP A 323 -3.81 -5.35 -20.51
CA TRP A 323 -4.77 -6.18 -21.24
C TRP A 323 -4.41 -6.36 -22.72
N LEU A 324 -3.92 -5.30 -23.38
CA LEU A 324 -3.43 -5.38 -24.75
C LEU A 324 -2.25 -6.35 -24.88
N ASP A 325 -1.34 -6.39 -23.89
CA ASP A 325 -0.26 -7.38 -23.85
C ASP A 325 -0.79 -8.83 -23.80
N VAL A 326 -1.90 -9.06 -23.08
CA VAL A 326 -2.58 -10.37 -23.04
C VAL A 326 -3.15 -10.75 -24.41
N MET A 327 -3.73 -9.78 -25.11
CA MET A 327 -4.33 -9.98 -26.44
C MET A 327 -3.27 -10.20 -27.52
N ASN A 328 -2.21 -9.39 -27.55
CA ASN A 328 -1.17 -9.44 -28.57
C ASN A 328 -0.31 -10.72 -28.48
N ASN A 329 -0.01 -11.17 -27.26
CA ASN A 329 0.78 -12.39 -27.04
C ASN A 329 -0.03 -13.70 -27.21
N ALA A 330 -1.34 -13.62 -27.48
CA ALA A 330 -2.15 -14.81 -27.78
C ALA A 330 -1.87 -15.38 -29.18
N GLY A 331 -1.27 -14.60 -30.08
CA GLY A 331 -0.95 -15.03 -31.46
C GLY A 331 0.40 -15.72 -31.62
N SER A 332 1.40 -15.45 -30.77
CA SER A 332 2.80 -15.85 -31.02
C SER A 332 3.17 -17.30 -30.65
N ARG A 333 2.25 -18.10 -30.06
CA ARG A 333 2.52 -19.50 -29.70
C ARG A 333 1.96 -20.55 -30.67
N CYS A 334 1.15 -20.16 -31.66
CA CYS A 334 0.62 -21.12 -32.64
C CYS A 334 1.63 -21.56 -33.72
N ASP A 335 2.79 -20.89 -33.82
CA ASP A 335 3.78 -21.15 -34.88
C ASP A 335 5.05 -21.89 -34.40
N GLN A 336 5.07 -22.42 -33.17
CA GLN A 336 6.22 -23.17 -32.63
C GLN A 336 5.96 -24.66 -32.39
N GLU A 337 4.78 -25.18 -32.72
CA GLU A 337 4.48 -26.62 -32.71
C GLU A 337 3.97 -27.12 -34.07
N ARG A 338 4.69 -26.80 -35.15
CA ARG A 338 4.55 -27.51 -36.44
C ARG A 338 5.88 -27.90 -37.03
#